data_AF-A0A3D3CUP6-F1
#
_entry.id   AF-A0A3D3CUP6-F1
#
_cell.length_a   1.000
_cell.length_b   1.000
_cell.length_c   1.000
_cell.angle_alpha   90.00
_cell.angle_beta   90.00
_cell.angle_gamma   90.00
#
_symmetry.space_group_name_H-M   'P 1'
#
loop_
_entity.id
_entity.type
_entity.pdbx_description
1 polymer ?
#
loop_
_entity_poly.entity_id
_entity_poly.type
_entity_poly.pdbx_seq_one_letter_code
_entity_poly.pdbx_strand_id
1 'polypeptide(L)'
;FEPVKPAFIGVKVIQPDDLQEIAAYIDWQPFFIAWEMHGKFPDLLTDEKIGEAASRLFKDAQALLKKIIHEKWLTPRGTIGIWPANRTADDTVT
;
A
#
# COMPACT_ATOMS: atom_id res chain seq x y z
N PHE A 1 -14.26 28.72 -4.31
CA PHE A 1 -13.20 27.77 -3.96
C PHE A 1 -11.98 28.13 -4.76
N GLU A 2 -10.83 28.34 -4.12
CA GLU A 2 -9.56 28.57 -4.81
C GLU A 2 -8.71 27.29 -4.68
N PRO A 3 -8.27 26.68 -5.79
CA PRO A 3 -7.47 25.47 -5.73
C PRO A 3 -6.08 25.77 -5.17
N VAL A 4 -5.63 24.92 -4.25
CA VAL A 4 -4.28 25.04 -3.67
C VAL A 4 -3.25 24.66 -4.73
N LYS A 5 -2.29 25.57 -4.98
CA LYS A 5 -1.19 25.30 -5.90
C LYS A 5 -0.31 24.16 -5.35
N PRO A 6 -0.08 23.08 -6.11
CA PRO A 6 0.80 22.00 -5.71
C PRO A 6 2.24 22.49 -5.47
N ALA A 7 2.97 21.80 -4.59
CA ALA A 7 4.37 22.10 -4.31
C ALA A 7 5.31 21.89 -5.51
N PHE A 8 4.90 21.11 -6.51
CA PHE A 8 5.62 20.93 -7.77
C PHE A 8 4.65 20.67 -8.93
N ILE A 9 5.11 20.93 -10.15
CA ILE A 9 4.42 20.61 -11.40
C ILE A 9 5.43 19.85 -12.29
N GLY A 10 4.93 18.89 -13.06
CA GLY A 10 5.72 17.94 -13.84
C GLY A 10 5.85 16.59 -13.17
N VAL A 11 6.85 15.82 -13.59
CA VAL A 11 7.09 14.44 -13.15
C VAL A 11 8.13 14.41 -12.03
N LYS A 12 7.85 13.68 -10.96
CA LYS A 12 8.78 13.39 -9.87
C LYS A 12 8.93 11.89 -9.71
N VAL A 13 10.16 11.40 -9.84
CA VAL A 13 10.51 10.02 -9.55
C VAL A 13 10.61 9.83 -8.04
N ILE A 14 10.05 8.73 -7.54
CA ILE A 14 10.09 8.32 -6.14
C ILE A 14 10.88 7.01 -6.07
N GLN A 15 12.00 7.05 -5.38
CA GLN A 15 12.83 5.89 -5.09
C GLN A 15 13.04 5.87 -3.58
N PRO A 16 12.18 5.15 -2.84
CA PRO A 16 12.34 5.04 -1.39
C PRO A 16 13.63 4.29 -1.08
N ASP A 17 14.44 4.86 -0.18
CA ASP A 17 15.69 4.24 0.26
C ASP A 17 15.44 3.06 1.22
N ASP A 18 14.28 3.06 1.89
CA ASP A 18 13.88 2.04 2.86
C ASP A 18 12.50 1.44 2.53
N LEU A 19 12.48 0.12 2.30
CA LEU A 19 11.25 -0.63 2.07
C LEU A 19 10.39 -0.72 3.35
N GLN A 20 10.97 -0.47 4.53
CA GLN A 20 10.25 -0.45 5.79
C GLN A 20 9.19 0.67 5.84
N GLU A 21 9.46 1.81 5.19
CA GLU A 21 8.48 2.91 5.11
C GLU A 21 7.23 2.45 4.36
N ILE A 22 7.40 1.75 3.24
CA ILE A 22 6.28 1.21 2.44
C ILE A 22 5.55 0.08 3.20
N ALA A 23 6.30 -0.76 3.92
CA ALA A 23 5.73 -1.87 4.69
C ALA A 23 4.70 -1.40 5.73
N ALA A 24 4.85 -0.18 6.27
CA ALA A 24 3.92 0.40 7.23
C ALA A 24 2.55 0.76 6.62
N TYR A 25 2.48 0.91 5.29
CA TYR A 25 1.25 1.24 4.56
C TYR A 25 0.54 0.02 3.96
N ILE A 26 1.01 -1.20 4.23
CA ILE A 26 0.37 -2.42 3.74
C ILE A 26 -1.02 -2.57 4.39
N ASP A 27 -2.05 -2.61 3.54
CA ASP A 27 -3.34 -3.16 3.92
C ASP A 27 -3.26 -4.69 3.86
N TRP A 28 -3.49 -5.35 4.99
CA TRP A 28 -3.46 -6.80 5.11
C TRP A 28 -4.79 -7.46 4.72
N GLN A 29 -5.87 -6.70 4.55
CA GLN A 29 -7.17 -7.25 4.16
C GLN A 29 -7.11 -7.99 2.82
N PRO A 30 -6.54 -7.43 1.72
CA PRO A 30 -6.41 -8.16 0.45
C PRO A 30 -5.52 -9.39 0.57
N PHE A 31 -4.51 -9.37 1.45
CA PHE A 31 -3.66 -10.52 1.71
C PHE A 31 -4.48 -11.69 2.26
N PHE A 32 -5.31 -11.48 3.28
CA PHE A 32 -6.18 -12.54 3.82
C PHE A 32 -7.24 -13.03 2.83
N ILE A 33 -7.78 -12.12 2.00
CA ILE A 33 -8.71 -12.50 0.92
C ILE A 33 -8.03 -13.45 -0.08
N ALA A 34 -6.78 -13.17 -0.46
CA ALA A 34 -6.02 -14.04 -1.37
C ALA A 34 -5.74 -15.43 -0.79
N TRP A 35 -5.76 -15.57 0.53
CA TRP A 35 -5.64 -16.83 1.26
C TRP A 35 -7.00 -17.44 1.65
N GLU A 36 -8.10 -16.96 1.05
CA GLU A 36 -9.47 -17.41 1.31
C GLU A 36 -9.91 -17.34 2.78
N MET A 37 -9.27 -16.45 3.56
CA MET A 37 -9.64 -16.20 4.95
C MET A 37 -10.71 -15.12 5.02
N HIS A 38 -11.94 -15.54 5.29
CA HIS A 38 -13.09 -14.64 5.40
C HIS A 38 -13.11 -13.91 6.74
N GLY A 39 -13.16 -12.58 6.70
CA GLY A 39 -13.23 -11.76 7.90
C GLY A 39 -12.58 -10.41 7.67
N LYS A 40 -12.75 -9.49 8.61
CA LYS A 40 -12.13 -8.18 8.55
C LYS A 40 -10.83 -8.17 9.34
N PHE A 41 -9.74 -7.69 8.77
CA PHE A 41 -8.51 -7.44 9.52
C PHE A 41 -8.66 -6.14 10.33
N PRO A 42 -8.24 -6.10 11.61
CA PRO A 42 -7.52 -7.13 12.37
C PRO A 42 -8.42 -8.13 13.13
N ASP A 43 -9.75 -7.93 13.15
CA ASP A 43 -10.70 -8.71 13.95
C ASP A 43 -10.66 -10.23 13.68
N LEU A 44 -10.39 -10.63 12.43
CA LEU A 44 -10.30 -12.03 11.99
C LEU A 44 -9.20 -12.82 12.71
N LEU A 45 -8.20 -12.14 13.30
CA LEU A 45 -7.11 -12.79 14.02
C LEU A 45 -7.58 -13.41 15.34
N THR A 46 -8.67 -12.90 15.91
CA THR A 46 -9.27 -13.37 17.17
C THR A 46 -10.54 -14.17 16.96
N ASP A 47 -10.88 -14.51 15.72
CA ASP A 47 -12.07 -15.32 15.41
C ASP A 47 -11.93 -16.75 15.97
N GLU A 48 -13.01 -17.29 16.52
CA GLU A 48 -13.00 -18.61 17.16
C GLU A 48 -12.70 -19.77 16.19
N LYS A 49 -13.02 -19.62 14.91
CA LYS A 49 -12.88 -20.69 13.90
C LYS A 49 -11.60 -20.55 13.10
N ILE A 50 -11.24 -19.33 12.70
CA ILE A 50 -10.11 -19.09 11.79
C ILE A 50 -8.96 -18.29 12.42
N GLY A 51 -9.14 -17.75 13.63
CA GLY A 51 -8.18 -16.82 14.24
C GLY A 51 -6.80 -17.43 14.50
N GLU A 52 -6.74 -18.70 14.88
CA GLU A 52 -5.46 -19.40 15.07
C GLU A 52 -4.68 -19.52 13.74
N ALA A 53 -5.35 -19.98 12.69
CA ALA A 53 -4.75 -20.13 11.37
C ALA A 53 -4.35 -18.77 10.79
N ALA A 54 -5.21 -17.75 10.93
CA ALA A 54 -4.95 -16.41 10.45
C ALA A 54 -3.80 -15.72 11.21
N SER A 55 -3.75 -15.86 12.52
CA SER A 55 -2.66 -15.35 13.36
C SER A 55 -1.32 -16.00 13.01
N ARG A 56 -1.32 -17.31 12.74
CA ARG A 56 -0.12 -18.02 12.27
C ARG A 56 0.34 -17.50 10.91
N LEU A 57 -0.58 -17.42 9.94
CA LEU A 57 -0.29 -16.91 8.60
C LEU A 57 0.26 -15.47 8.65
N PHE A 58 -0.34 -14.61 9.48
CA PHE A 58 0.12 -13.24 9.68
C PHE A 58 1.54 -13.19 10.21
N LYS A 59 1.85 -14.00 11.24
CA LYS A 59 3.18 -14.06 11.84
C LYS A 59 4.24 -14.52 10.83
N ASP A 60 3.93 -15.52 10.03
CA ASP A 60 4.83 -16.05 9.01
C ASP A 60 5.05 -15.00 7.90
N ALA A 61 3.99 -14.31 7.45
CA ALA A 61 4.09 -13.23 6.47
C ALA A 61 4.91 -12.05 6.99
N GLN A 62 4.74 -11.66 8.25
CA GLN A 62 5.55 -10.62 8.91
C GLN A 62 7.03 -11.00 9.01
N ALA A 63 7.32 -12.26 9.33
CA ALA A 63 8.70 -12.77 9.38
C ALA A 63 9.36 -12.74 7.99
N LEU A 64 8.63 -13.18 6.96
CA LEU A 64 9.11 -13.13 5.58
C LEU A 64 9.31 -11.69 5.10
N LEU A 65 8.38 -10.79 5.39
CA LEU A 65 8.49 -9.37 5.03
C LEU A 65 9.73 -8.73 5.69
N LYS A 66 9.98 -9.01 6.97
CA LYS A 66 11.21 -8.57 7.65
C LYS A 66 12.47 -9.09 6.96
N LYS A 67 12.47 -10.36 6.55
CA LYS A 67 13.60 -10.95 5.80
C LYS A 67 13.82 -10.24 4.46
N ILE A 68 12.75 -10.03 3.69
CA ILE A 68 12.78 -9.33 2.40
C ILE A 68 13.38 -7.92 2.55
N ILE A 69 12.96 -7.18 3.58
CA ILE A 69 13.46 -5.83 3.85
C ILE A 69 14.93 -5.88 4.27
N HIS A 70 15.27 -6.74 5.24
CA HIS A 70 16.63 -6.84 5.78
C HIS A 70 17.65 -7.25 4.72
N GLU A 71 17.31 -8.24 3.90
CA GLU A 71 18.17 -8.76 2.84
C GLU A 71 18.05 -7.97 1.53
N LYS A 72 17.23 -6.91 1.51
CA LYS A 72 17.03 -6.01 0.35
C LYS A 72 16.67 -6.75 -0.95
N TRP A 73 15.80 -7.74 -0.86
CA TRP A 73 15.40 -8.55 -2.03
C TRP A 73 14.61 -7.74 -3.07
N LEU A 74 13.94 -6.67 -2.64
CA LEU A 74 13.10 -5.83 -3.49
C LEU A 74 13.56 -4.38 -3.43
N THR A 75 13.51 -3.70 -4.58
CA THR A 75 13.79 -2.25 -4.69
C THR A 75 12.52 -1.54 -5.16
N PRO A 76 11.86 -0.76 -4.30
CA PRO A 76 10.66 -0.04 -4.68
C PRO A 76 10.99 1.11 -5.64
N ARG A 77 10.18 1.26 -6.69
CA ARG A 77 10.29 2.37 -7.65
C ARG A 77 8.89 2.87 -7.98
N GLY A 78 8.72 4.18 -7.99
CA GLY A 78 7.47 4.83 -8.36
C GLY A 78 7.72 6.18 -9.03
N THR A 79 6.69 6.73 -9.64
CA THR A 79 6.73 8.06 -10.26
C THR A 79 5.37 8.70 -10.05
N ILE A 80 5.37 9.98 -9.67
CA ILE A 80 4.16 10.80 -9.58
C ILE A 80 4.27 11.96 -10.56
N GLY A 81 3.14 12.42 -11.07
CA GLY A 81 3.10 13.56 -11.99
C GLY A 81 1.92 14.46 -11.67
N ILE A 82 2.15 15.76 -11.69
CA ILE A 82 1.13 16.78 -11.46
C ILE A 82 1.18 17.77 -12.62
N TRP A 83 0.08 17.97 -13.30
CA TRP A 83 -0.03 18.92 -14.40
C TRP A 83 -1.13 19.94 -14.12
N PRO A 84 -1.02 21.17 -14.67
CA PRO A 84 -2.14 22.08 -14.70
C PRO A 84 -3.32 21.40 -15.39
N ALA A 85 -4.50 21.59 -14.83
CA ALA A 85 -5.71 20.98 -15.36
C ALA A 85 -6.88 21.91 -15.10
N ASN A 86 -7.61 22.26 -16.16
CA ASN A 86 -8.87 22.97 -16.13
C ASN A 86 -9.93 22.19 -16.88
N ARG A 87 -11.10 22.04 -16.27
CA ARG A 87 -12.25 21.43 -16.94
C ARG A 87 -12.72 22.35 -18.07
N THR A 88 -12.73 21.85 -19.30
CA THR A 88 -13.22 22.58 -20.49
C THR A 88 -14.57 22.08 -20.98
N ALA A 89 -14.92 20.83 -20.68
CA ALA A 89 -16.24 20.22 -20.88
C ALA A 89 -16.48 19.16 -19.80
N ASP A 90 -17.65 18.53 -19.76
CA ASP A 90 -17.98 17.59 -18.68
C ASP A 90 -17.02 16.39 -18.58
N ASP A 91 -16.50 15.90 -19.71
CA ASP A 91 -15.55 14.79 -19.78
C ASP A 91 -14.16 15.21 -20.30
N THR A 92 -13.80 16.50 -20.26
CA THR A 92 -12.54 17.00 -20.84
C THR A 92 -11.79 17.95 -19.91
N VAL A 93 -10.47 17.72 -19.80
CA VAL A 93 -9.54 18.52 -19.03
C VAL A 93 -8.34 18.91 -19.88
N THR A 94 -7.85 20.14 -19.73
CA THR A 94 -6.63 20.66 -20.39
C THR A 94 -5.73 21.39 -19.41
#